data_AF-A0AB38XVM0-F1
#
_entry.id   AF-A0AB38XVM0-F1
#
_cell.length_a   1.000
_cell.length_b   1.000
_cell.length_c   1.000
_cell.angle_alpha   90.00
_cell.angle_beta   90.00
_cell.angle_gamma   90.00
#
_symmetry.space_group_name_H-M   'P 1'
#
loop_
_entity.id
_entity.type
_entity.pdbx_description
1 polymer ?
#
loop_
_entity_poly.entity_id
_entity_poly.type
_entity_poly.pdbx_seq_one_letter_code
_entity_poly.pdbx_strand_id
1 'polypeptide(L)' 'MAFKLFSFRKTFRPTRNSRVTLSRSGLGYSYRMGPVRWTKNARGGRTTTVNTPIKGLTYRKYRR' A
#
# COMPACT_ATOMS: atom_id res chain seq x y z
N MET A 1 -3.12 -26.69 -19.18
CA MET A 1 -3.18 -25.34 -19.81
C MET A 1 -2.86 -24.29 -18.77
N ALA A 2 -1.69 -23.65 -18.86
CA ALA A 2 -1.35 -22.52 -18.02
C ALA A 2 -2.27 -21.34 -18.39
N PHE A 3 -3.28 -21.07 -17.56
CA PHE A 3 -4.03 -19.82 -17.67
C PHE A 3 -3.04 -18.68 -17.48
N LYS A 4 -2.65 -18.03 -18.59
CA LYS A 4 -2.05 -16.68 -18.59
C LYS A 4 -3.09 -15.76 -17.94
N LEU A 5 -3.09 -15.74 -16.60
CA LEU A 5 -3.98 -14.91 -15.80
C LEU A 5 -3.54 -13.48 -16.06
N PHE A 6 -4.23 -12.77 -16.95
CA PHE A 6 -4.01 -11.35 -17.22
C PHE A 6 -3.84 -10.61 -15.89
N SER A 7 -2.61 -10.21 -15.58
CA SER A 7 -2.26 -9.54 -14.33
C SER A 7 -2.60 -8.06 -14.48
N PHE A 8 -3.89 -7.74 -14.51
CA PHE A 8 -4.32 -6.35 -14.52
C PHE A 8 -3.95 -5.73 -13.17
N ARG A 9 -2.88 -4.93 -13.18
CA ARG A 9 -2.43 -4.11 -12.06
C ARG A 9 -2.18 -2.70 -12.58
N LYS A 10 -3.09 -1.78 -12.26
CA LYS A 10 -2.94 -0.35 -12.57
C LYS A 10 -2.61 0.40 -11.30
N THR A 11 -1.47 1.09 -11.29
CA THR A 11 -1.06 1.94 -10.17
C THR A 11 -1.19 3.39 -10.58
N PHE A 12 -1.94 4.17 -9.80
CA PHE A 12 -2.12 5.59 -9.99
C PHE A 12 -1.55 6.34 -8.78
N ARG A 13 -1.03 7.55 -9.01
CA ARG A 13 -0.49 8.42 -7.97
C ARG A 13 -1.20 9.78 -8.04
N PRO A 14 -2.38 9.91 -7.40
CA PRO A 14 -3.13 11.15 -7.45
C PRO A 14 -2.35 12.33 -6.87
N THR A 15 -1.50 12.06 -5.88
CA THR A 15 -0.60 13.06 -5.28
C THR A 15 0.78 12.45 -5.05
N ARG A 16 1.81 13.27 -4.81
CA ARG A 16 3.17 12.80 -4.46
C ARG A 16 3.18 11.87 -3.23
N ASN A 17 2.19 12.05 -2.37
CA ASN A 17 2.03 11.34 -1.10
C ASN A 17 1.04 10.18 -1.17
N SER A 18 0.28 10.03 -2.25
CA SER A 18 -0.73 8.99 -2.38
C SER A 18 -0.40 8.03 -3.52
N ARG A 19 -0.77 6.76 -3.33
CA ARG A 19 -0.65 5.72 -4.35
C ARG A 19 -1.87 4.83 -4.26
N VAL A 20 -2.61 4.73 -5.35
CA VAL A 20 -3.74 3.81 -5.50
C VAL A 20 -3.30 2.69 -6.42
N THR A 21 -3.58 1.45 -6.05
CA THR A 21 -3.31 0.28 -6.88
C THR A 21 -4.61 -0.47 -7.10
N LEU A 22 -5.15 -0.41 -8.31
CA LEU A 22 -6.18 -1.32 -8.76
C LEU A 22 -5.55 -2.62 -9.21
N SER A 23 -6.07 -3.73 -8.72
CA SER A 23 -5.68 -5.07 -9.15
C SER A 23 -6.92 -5.95 -9.27
N ARG A 24 -6.80 -7.12 -9.92
CA ARG A 24 -7.85 -8.14 -9.94
C ARG A 24 -8.36 -8.52 -8.54
N SER A 25 -7.48 -8.47 -7.54
CA SER A 25 -7.80 -8.74 -6.13
C SER A 25 -8.45 -7.57 -5.38
N GLY A 26 -8.68 -6.43 -6.04
CA GLY A 26 -9.34 -5.24 -5.47
C GLY A 26 -8.49 -3.97 -5.46
N LEU A 27 -9.00 -2.98 -4.74
CA LEU A 27 -8.42 -1.63 -4.59
C LEU A 27 -7.49 -1.56 -3.37
N GLY A 28 -6.20 -1.33 -3.64
CA GLY A 28 -5.23 -0.91 -2.64
C GLY A 28 -5.05 0.60 -2.63
N TYR A 29 -4.88 1.19 -1.45
CA TYR A 29 -4.61 2.61 -1.28
C TYR A 29 -3.43 2.79 -0.33
N SER A 30 -2.51 3.70 -0.63
CA SER A 30 -1.43 4.10 0.25
C SER A 30 -1.40 5.61 0.34
N TYR A 31 -1.21 6.14 1.53
CA TYR A 31 -1.04 7.55 1.79
C TYR A 31 0.12 7.78 2.74
N ARG A 32 0.94 8.77 2.44
CA ARG A 32 2.09 9.16 3.25
C ARG A 32 1.84 10.55 3.83
N MET A 33 1.84 10.65 5.15
CA MET A 33 1.75 11.90 5.89
C MET A 33 3.02 12.05 6.71
N GLY A 34 4.02 12.72 6.13
CA GLY A 34 5.35 12.91 6.74
C GLY A 34 6.05 11.59 7.10
N PRO A 35 6.32 11.32 8.40
CA PRO A 35 6.92 10.07 8.87
C PRO A 35 5.94 8.89 8.81
N VAL A 36 4.64 9.14 8.73
CA VAL A 36 3.61 8.08 8.79
C VAL A 36 3.20 7.68 7.37
N ARG A 37 3.09 6.37 7.13
CA ARG A 37 2.55 5.80 5.90
C ARG A 37 1.40 4.85 6.23
N TRP A 38 0.23 5.15 5.72
CA TRP A 38 -0.95 4.30 5.81
C TRP A 38 -1.11 3.55 4.50
N THR A 39 -1.39 2.26 4.59
CA THR A 39 -1.56 1.38 3.43
C THR A 39 -2.74 0.48 3.68
N LYS A 40 -3.76 0.54 2.84
CA LYS A 40 -4.86 -0.41 2.75
C LYS A 40 -4.59 -1.31 1.56
N ASN A 41 -4.49 -2.61 1.79
CA ASN A 41 -4.29 -3.60 0.75
C ASN A 41 -5.63 -3.99 0.12
N ALA A 42 -5.57 -4.47 -1.13
CA ALA A 42 -6.74 -4.93 -1.88
C ALA A 42 -7.53 -6.05 -1.17
N ARG A 43 -6.85 -6.85 -0.32
CA ARG A 43 -7.44 -7.94 0.47
C ARG A 43 -7.95 -7.51 1.86
N GLY A 44 -8.19 -6.22 2.08
CA GLY A 44 -8.73 -5.69 3.35
C GLY A 44 -7.69 -5.31 4.41
N GLY A 45 -6.51 -5.94 4.40
CA GLY A 45 -5.47 -5.67 5.41
C GLY A 45 -4.97 -4.22 5.40
N ARG A 46 -4.87 -3.62 6.58
CA ARG A 46 -4.40 -2.24 6.82
C ARG A 46 -3.03 -2.28 7.49
N THR A 47 -2.07 -1.55 6.94
CA THR A 47 -0.73 -1.36 7.49
C THR A 47 -0.52 0.11 7.78
N THR A 48 -0.16 0.44 9.02
CA THR A 48 0.33 1.75 9.42
C THR A 48 1.80 1.63 9.74
N THR A 49 2.63 2.33 8.99
CA THR A 49 4.07 2.43 9.21
C THR A 49 4.38 3.83 9.75
N VAL A 50 5.18 3.93 10.79
CA VAL A 50 5.70 5.19 11.33
C VAL A 50 7.21 5.12 11.25
N ASN A 51 7.80 5.97 10.41
CA ASN A 51 9.23 6.14 10.28
C ASN A 51 9.68 7.18 11.31
N THR A 52 10.43 6.76 12.32
CA THR A 52 11.04 7.72 13.24
C THR A 52 12.26 8.37 12.57
N PRO A 53 12.71 9.55 13.03
CA PRO A 53 13.94 10.19 12.54
C PRO A 53 15.21 9.40 12.86
N ILE A 54 15.13 8.39 13.74
CA ILE A 54 16.26 7.53 14.09
C ILE A 54 16.43 6.46 13.00
N LYS A 55 17.59 6.43 12.35
CA LYS A 55 17.94 5.41 11.35
C LYS A 55 17.73 4.02 11.96
N GLY A 56 16.83 3.24 11.36
CA GLY A 56 16.54 1.85 11.73
C GLY A 56 15.30 1.65 12.62
N LEU A 57 14.77 2.69 13.28
CA LEU A 57 13.55 2.58 14.08
C LEU A 57 12.31 2.88 13.22
N THR A 58 11.70 1.82 12.72
CA THR A 58 10.42 1.88 12.00
C THR A 58 9.38 1.08 12.76
N TYR A 59 8.33 1.74 13.23
CA TYR A 59 7.19 1.04 13.83
C TYR A 59 6.21 0.65 12.72
N ARG A 60 5.81 -0.62 12.68
CA ARG A 60 4.83 -1.12 11.70
C ARG A 60 3.72 -1.86 12.42
N LYS A 61 2.50 -1.35 12.31
CA LYS A 61 1.29 -2.01 12.79
C LYS A 61 0.51 -2.57 11.62
N TYR A 62 0.32 -3.89 11.58
CA TYR A 62 -0.52 -4.57 10.61
C TYR A 62 -1.81 -5.02 11.27
N ARG A 63 -2.95 -4.74 10.63
CA ARG A 63 -4.27 -5.18 11.06
C ARG A 63 -4.95 -5.83 9.86
N ARG A 64 -5.24 -7.13 9.96
CA ARG A 64 -5.89 -7.90 8.89
C ARG A 64 -7.40 -7.77 8.98
#